data_AF-A0A836RUG3-F1
#
_entry.id   AF-A0A836RUG3-F1
#
_cell.length_a   1.000
_cell.length_b   1.000
_cell.length_c   1.000
_cell.angle_alpha   90.00
_cell.angle_beta   90.00
_cell.angle_gamma   90.00
#
_symmetry.space_group_name_H-M   'P 1'
#
loop_
_entity.id
_entity.type
_entity.pdbx_description
1 polymer ?
#
loop_
_entity_poly.entity_id
_entity_poly.type
_entity_poly.pdbx_seq_one_letter_code
_entity_poly.pdbx_strand_id
1 'polypeptide(L)'
;MKAVILKELQNEALGMAVFHAHGADDTQYLIGLEAANSISQNVESIKLFLRSKLRQAKRRKKSVEAVQLDYMQRFNIPIEWFADIWNDSLQTADSILYANQDIYITDIKRIKPRAKFIYFDECFNGAYIHSPYLAGAYLFNDGQVIATAANSVNVRQDIWASEYLGLLGHGLRIGNWVKLRNSLELHVLGDPTFYFRPTAQSAVKDMINRQTIPDSILKVWLNGTDIPLQTLAVSLLFKKYQRNYEDELIALYEKQTSFNLRLEALKCLAQLHSKKFEKLLLKSIHDPSEFIRRVSAFWMGDIGRKAYLPILVDAYFWDSSSRVRFNAKNSIDKIGAREAIPFAKNQIAAIPKNFINKKNTHIIASLERTDKWLNEELLPQIANRHEPLKKRLDAARTFRNYRFHNAVPHLIRIALNPDEDSKLRRRVFEALGWFALSYKKEEIISACDNALKQNSLPITVKNEIIRTKARLLAGANNPILP
;
A
#
# COMPACT_ATOMS: atom_id res chain seq x y z
N MET A 1 4.20 21.26 16.55
CA MET A 1 4.10 19.79 16.72
C MET A 1 5.40 19.12 17.17
N LYS A 2 6.50 19.27 16.41
CA LYS A 2 7.82 18.68 16.72
C LYS A 2 8.24 18.75 18.19
N ALA A 3 8.25 19.94 18.78
CA ALA A 3 8.66 20.14 20.17
C ALA A 3 7.84 19.32 21.19
N VAL A 4 6.54 19.17 20.95
CA VAL A 4 5.66 18.35 21.80
C VAL A 4 6.05 16.88 21.69
N ILE A 5 6.25 16.36 20.47
CA ILE A 5 6.67 14.97 20.26
C ILE A 5 8.02 14.70 20.90
N LEU A 6 9.02 15.58 20.70
CA LEU A 6 10.35 15.44 21.33
C LEU A 6 10.29 15.50 22.85
N LYS A 7 9.35 16.25 23.43
CA LYS A 7 9.10 16.27 24.87
C LYS A 7 8.46 14.96 25.34
N GLU A 8 7.39 14.51 24.68
CA GLU A 8 6.69 13.26 25.05
C GLU A 8 7.57 12.03 24.88
N LEU A 9 8.46 12.01 23.89
CA LEU A 9 9.46 10.93 23.73
C LEU A 9 10.36 10.78 24.97
N GLN A 10 10.54 11.84 25.75
CA GLN A 10 11.35 11.83 26.97
C GLN A 10 10.53 11.54 28.25
N ASN A 11 9.23 11.27 28.12
CA ASN A 11 8.35 10.94 29.23
C ASN A 11 8.69 9.54 29.79
N GLU A 12 9.03 9.45 31.07
CA GLU A 12 9.43 8.18 31.72
C GLU A 12 8.32 7.13 31.74
N ALA A 13 7.05 7.54 31.65
CA ALA A 13 5.91 6.63 31.57
C ALA A 13 5.67 6.09 30.15
N LEU A 14 6.38 6.59 29.13
CA LEU A 14 6.18 6.16 27.75
C LEU A 14 6.75 4.76 27.52
N GLY A 15 5.87 3.76 27.34
CA GLY A 15 6.27 2.39 27.02
C GLY A 15 6.59 2.17 25.54
N MET A 16 5.78 2.75 24.64
CA MET A 16 5.87 2.56 23.20
C MET A 16 5.55 3.85 22.45
N ALA A 17 6.26 4.11 21.36
CA ALA A 17 5.90 5.13 20.37
C ALA A 17 5.62 4.49 19.00
N VAL A 18 4.61 5.00 18.29
CA VAL A 18 4.30 4.58 16.91
C VAL A 18 4.27 5.82 16.04
N PHE A 19 5.09 5.82 15.00
CA PHE A 19 5.09 6.83 13.96
C PHE A 19 4.43 6.25 12.72
N HIS A 20 3.40 6.93 12.22
CA HIS A 20 2.67 6.55 11.02
C HIS A 20 2.61 7.76 10.08
N ALA A 21 3.65 7.91 9.26
CA ALA A 21 3.82 9.05 8.37
C ALA A 21 4.81 8.72 7.23
N HIS A 22 5.39 9.76 6.63
CA HIS A 22 6.48 9.59 5.67
C HIS A 22 7.82 9.72 6.38
N GLY A 23 8.83 9.01 5.87
CA GLY A 23 10.19 9.08 6.39
C GLY A 23 11.22 9.08 5.27
N ALA A 24 12.42 9.50 5.65
CA ALA A 24 13.68 9.34 4.92
C ALA A 24 14.69 8.60 5.81
N ASP A 25 15.90 8.37 5.32
CA ASP A 25 16.98 7.77 6.11
C ASP A 25 17.33 8.62 7.36
N ASP A 26 17.31 9.95 7.27
CA ASP A 26 17.70 10.86 8.34
C ASP A 26 16.57 11.71 8.97
N THR A 27 15.34 11.54 8.48
CA THR A 27 14.21 12.44 8.78
C THR A 27 12.89 11.69 8.97
N GLN A 28 12.09 12.10 9.96
CA GLN A 28 10.66 11.77 10.06
C GLN A 28 9.85 12.99 9.66
N TYR A 29 9.04 12.85 8.61
CA TYR A 29 8.23 13.94 8.10
C TYR A 29 6.93 14.03 8.91
N LEU A 30 6.70 15.19 9.52
CA LEU A 30 5.46 15.50 10.22
C LEU A 30 4.44 16.12 9.26
N ILE A 31 3.35 16.70 9.78
CA ILE A 31 2.14 17.08 9.02
C ILE A 31 2.30 18.37 8.17
N GLY A 32 3.49 18.62 7.64
CA GLY A 32 3.76 19.74 6.72
C GLY A 32 3.64 21.13 7.33
N LEU A 33 3.55 22.14 6.46
CA LEU A 33 3.39 23.55 6.84
C LEU A 33 2.07 23.78 7.58
N GLU A 34 2.12 24.57 8.66
CA GLU A 34 0.93 24.97 9.40
C GLU A 34 -0.04 25.75 8.49
N ALA A 35 -1.34 25.54 8.71
CA ALA A 35 -2.37 26.26 7.97
C ALA A 35 -2.25 27.76 8.29
N ALA A 36 -2.26 28.58 7.23
CA ALA A 36 -2.27 30.03 7.38
C ALA A 36 -3.65 30.49 7.89
N ASN A 37 -3.67 31.22 9.00
CA ASN A 37 -4.88 31.68 9.69
C ASN A 37 -5.20 33.16 9.41
N SER A 38 -4.41 33.84 8.59
CA SER A 38 -4.65 35.21 8.15
C SER A 38 -4.30 35.41 6.68
N ILE A 39 -4.81 36.48 6.06
CA ILE A 39 -4.50 36.82 4.67
C ILE A 39 -2.98 36.99 4.49
N SER A 40 -2.32 37.71 5.39
CA SER A 40 -0.87 37.92 5.34
C SER A 40 -0.09 36.61 5.44
N GLN A 41 -0.51 35.70 6.33
CA GLN A 41 0.09 34.37 6.42
C GLN A 41 -0.13 33.54 5.15
N ASN A 42 -1.29 33.67 4.50
CA ASN A 42 -1.56 32.97 3.24
C ASN A 42 -0.64 33.48 2.12
N VAL A 43 -0.45 34.80 2.02
CA VAL A 43 0.49 35.40 1.06
C VAL A 43 1.92 34.89 1.30
N GLU A 44 2.38 34.88 2.55
CA GLU A 44 3.72 34.39 2.87
C GLU A 44 3.90 32.89 2.62
N SER A 45 2.88 32.07 2.89
CA SER A 45 2.88 30.65 2.54
C SER A 45 3.02 30.42 1.03
N ILE A 46 2.37 31.25 0.20
CA ILE A 46 2.52 31.18 -1.26
C ILE A 46 3.94 31.59 -1.66
N LYS A 47 4.46 32.71 -1.14
CA LYS A 47 5.85 33.13 -1.42
C LYS A 47 6.86 32.06 -1.02
N LEU A 48 6.70 31.45 0.15
CA LEU A 48 7.55 30.34 0.62
C LEU A 48 7.51 29.15 -0.36
N PHE A 49 6.32 28.76 -0.82
CA PHE A 49 6.16 27.70 -1.82
C PHE A 49 6.89 28.04 -3.13
N LEU A 50 6.72 29.27 -3.65
CA LEU A 50 7.38 29.72 -4.86
C LEU A 50 8.92 29.72 -4.72
N ARG A 51 9.44 30.25 -3.60
CA ARG A 51 10.88 30.20 -3.26
C ARG A 51 11.40 28.77 -3.29
N SER A 52 10.68 27.84 -2.66
CA SER A 52 11.05 26.42 -2.66
C SER A 52 11.12 25.80 -4.06
N LYS A 53 10.17 26.13 -4.96
CA LYS A 53 10.16 25.64 -6.34
C LYS A 53 11.30 26.18 -7.20
N LEU A 54 11.60 27.48 -7.10
CA LEU A 54 12.72 28.08 -7.83
C LEU A 54 14.07 27.54 -7.35
N ARG A 55 14.26 27.39 -6.04
CA ARG A 55 15.47 26.76 -5.48
C ARG A 55 15.60 25.29 -5.90
N GLN A 56 14.49 24.55 -5.98
CA GLN A 56 14.48 23.19 -6.51
C GLN A 56 14.86 23.15 -8.00
N ALA A 57 14.37 24.08 -8.82
CA ALA A 57 14.73 24.19 -10.23
C ALA A 57 16.24 24.39 -10.40
N LYS A 58 16.83 25.35 -9.65
CA LYS A 58 18.27 25.60 -9.61
C LYS A 58 19.07 24.36 -9.24
N ARG A 59 18.72 23.66 -8.14
CA ARG A 59 19.38 22.41 -7.71
C ARG A 59 19.31 21.31 -8.78
N ARG A 60 18.21 21.23 -9.52
CA ARG A 60 18.02 20.26 -10.61
C ARG A 60 18.59 20.73 -11.95
N LYS A 61 19.37 21.83 -11.97
CA LYS A 61 19.94 22.43 -13.19
C LYS A 61 18.88 22.75 -14.26
N LYS A 62 17.67 23.15 -13.84
CA LYS A 62 16.61 23.66 -14.72
C LYS A 62 16.64 25.19 -14.75
N SER A 63 16.18 25.81 -15.85
CA SER A 63 16.03 27.27 -15.93
C SER A 63 15.07 27.76 -14.84
N VAL A 64 15.55 28.71 -14.04
CA VAL A 64 14.77 29.35 -12.99
C VAL A 64 13.76 30.30 -13.61
N GLU A 65 14.18 31.03 -14.64
CA GLU A 65 13.40 32.02 -15.37
C GLU A 65 12.17 31.40 -16.01
N ALA A 66 12.33 30.23 -16.64
CA ALA A 66 11.22 29.49 -17.24
C ALA A 66 10.21 29.01 -16.18
N VAL A 67 10.68 28.56 -15.02
CA VAL A 67 9.80 28.13 -13.92
C VAL A 67 9.08 29.32 -13.30
N GLN A 68 9.76 30.45 -13.12
CA GLN A 68 9.15 31.69 -12.63
C GLN A 68 8.05 32.16 -13.57
N LEU A 69 8.32 32.21 -14.88
CA LEU A 69 7.35 32.61 -15.89
C LEU A 69 6.12 31.69 -15.92
N ASP A 70 6.31 30.37 -15.79
CA ASP A 70 5.21 29.39 -15.69
C ASP A 70 4.28 29.71 -14.51
N TYR A 71 4.83 29.97 -13.33
CA TYR A 71 4.04 30.30 -12.14
C TYR A 71 3.32 31.65 -12.28
N MET A 72 3.98 32.65 -12.85
CA MET A 72 3.37 33.96 -13.12
C MET A 72 2.16 33.83 -14.05
N GLN A 73 2.30 33.10 -15.16
CA GLN A 73 1.24 32.97 -16.16
C GLN A 73 0.08 32.08 -15.70
N ARG A 74 0.38 30.96 -15.06
CA ARG A 74 -0.65 29.98 -14.69
C ARG A 74 -1.50 30.38 -13.48
N PHE A 75 -0.91 31.16 -12.57
CA PHE A 75 -1.55 31.50 -11.30
C PHE A 75 -1.65 33.01 -11.07
N ASN A 76 -1.34 33.82 -12.09
CA ASN A 76 -1.39 35.29 -12.03
C ASN A 76 -0.57 35.85 -10.85
N ILE A 77 0.62 35.27 -10.61
CA ILE A 77 1.49 35.70 -9.51
C ILE A 77 2.26 36.96 -9.92
N PRO A 78 2.22 38.03 -9.11
CA PRO A 78 2.96 39.26 -9.37
C PRO A 78 4.47 39.05 -9.25
N ILE A 79 5.27 39.75 -10.07
CA ILE A 79 6.73 39.56 -10.14
C ILE A 79 7.42 39.91 -8.81
N GLU A 80 6.84 40.83 -8.05
CA GLU A 80 7.29 41.31 -6.74
C GLU A 80 7.32 40.20 -5.70
N TRP A 81 6.52 39.13 -5.86
CA TRP A 81 6.55 37.98 -4.96
C TRP A 81 7.77 37.08 -5.15
N PHE A 82 8.54 37.32 -6.22
CA PHE A 82 9.84 36.71 -6.48
C PHE A 82 11.01 37.65 -6.15
N ALA A 83 10.75 38.81 -5.53
CA ALA A 83 11.83 39.65 -5.00
C ALA A 83 12.58 38.91 -3.88
N ASP A 84 13.89 39.17 -3.77
CA ASP A 84 14.76 38.70 -2.68
C ASP A 84 14.81 37.18 -2.45
N ILE A 85 14.39 36.36 -3.41
CA ILE A 85 14.36 34.89 -3.27
C ILE A 85 15.74 34.27 -3.00
N TRP A 86 16.80 34.98 -3.42
CA TRP A 86 18.20 34.62 -3.27
C TRP A 86 18.89 35.32 -2.10
N ASN A 87 18.19 36.15 -1.34
CA ASN A 87 18.73 36.75 -0.13
C ASN A 87 19.13 35.64 0.88
N ASP A 88 20.36 35.68 1.36
CA ASP A 88 20.91 34.63 2.23
C ASP A 88 20.16 34.53 3.56
N SER A 89 19.77 35.66 4.17
CA SER A 89 19.01 35.67 5.42
C SER A 89 17.63 35.02 5.25
N LEU A 90 16.94 35.28 4.14
CA LEU A 90 15.66 34.62 3.82
C LEU A 90 15.85 33.12 3.54
N GLN A 91 16.93 32.74 2.87
CA GLN A 91 17.25 31.32 2.65
C GLN A 91 17.53 30.58 3.97
N THR A 92 18.25 31.22 4.88
CA THR A 92 18.50 30.69 6.23
C THR A 92 17.19 30.59 7.02
N ALA A 93 16.35 31.63 7.00
CA ALA A 93 15.07 31.62 7.69
C ALA A 93 14.14 30.50 7.19
N ASP A 94 14.01 30.34 5.86
CA ASP A 94 13.22 29.26 5.27
C ASP A 94 13.79 27.87 5.64
N SER A 95 15.12 27.72 5.63
CA SER A 95 15.78 26.47 6.04
C SER A 95 15.51 26.13 7.50
N ILE A 96 15.55 27.11 8.40
CA ILE A 96 15.22 26.95 9.82
C ILE A 96 13.73 26.56 9.98
N LEU A 97 12.84 27.23 9.24
CA LEU A 97 11.42 26.92 9.27
C LEU A 97 11.15 25.47 8.88
N TYR A 98 11.72 24.98 7.76
CA TYR A 98 11.59 23.58 7.35
C TYR A 98 12.26 22.61 8.33
N ALA A 99 13.44 22.95 8.85
CA ALA A 99 14.11 22.13 9.86
C ALA A 99 13.28 22.00 11.16
N ASN A 100 12.48 23.01 11.51
CA ASN A 100 11.60 22.99 12.68
C ASN A 100 10.29 22.21 12.47
N GLN A 101 9.95 21.85 11.23
CA GLN A 101 8.72 21.10 10.92
C GLN A 101 8.86 19.61 11.17
N ASP A 102 10.04 19.06 10.90
CA ASP A 102 10.29 17.62 10.88
C ASP A 102 11.29 17.22 11.97
N ILE A 103 11.32 15.94 12.30
CA ILE A 103 12.27 15.39 13.27
C ILE A 103 13.47 14.85 12.52
N TYR A 104 14.65 15.40 12.79
CA TYR A 104 15.91 14.97 12.19
C TYR A 104 16.74 14.21 13.21
N ILE A 105 17.70 13.40 12.73
CA ILE A 105 18.68 12.71 13.58
C ILE A 105 19.37 13.68 14.56
N THR A 106 19.64 14.92 14.16
CA THR A 106 20.25 15.94 15.04
C THR A 106 19.39 16.30 16.24
N ASP A 107 18.05 16.22 16.12
CA ASP A 107 17.15 16.44 17.24
C ASP A 107 17.18 15.23 18.19
N ILE A 108 17.19 14.02 17.62
CA ILE A 108 17.22 12.77 18.40
C ILE A 108 18.47 12.66 19.25
N LYS A 109 19.62 13.11 18.73
CA LYS A 109 20.88 13.19 19.48
C LYS A 109 20.84 14.12 20.70
N ARG A 110 19.87 15.05 20.77
CA ARG A 110 19.74 16.04 21.85
C ARG A 110 18.74 15.64 22.93
N ILE A 111 18.02 14.54 22.74
CA ILE A 111 17.01 14.04 23.68
C ILE A 111 17.41 12.68 24.22
N LYS A 112 16.77 12.26 25.31
CA LYS A 112 16.89 10.91 25.86
C LYS A 112 15.53 10.20 25.76
N PRO A 113 15.22 9.55 24.62
CA PRO A 113 13.95 8.86 24.45
C PRO A 113 13.77 7.77 25.52
N ARG A 114 12.58 7.71 26.12
CA ARG A 114 12.23 6.80 27.21
C ARG A 114 11.41 5.60 26.78
N ALA A 115 10.79 5.67 25.59
CA ALA A 115 10.09 4.54 24.98
C ALA A 115 10.98 3.30 24.95
N LYS A 116 10.44 2.14 25.33
CA LYS A 116 11.16 0.85 25.25
C LYS A 116 11.14 0.27 23.84
N PHE A 117 10.05 0.52 23.12
CA PHE A 117 9.85 0.10 21.75
C PHE A 117 9.36 1.26 20.89
N ILE A 118 9.92 1.40 19.69
CA ILE A 118 9.46 2.38 18.71
C ILE A 118 9.16 1.68 17.38
N TYR A 119 7.93 1.82 16.90
CA TYR A 119 7.53 1.36 15.57
C TYR A 119 7.49 2.53 14.59
N PHE A 120 8.33 2.46 13.56
CA PHE A 120 8.36 3.38 12.44
C PHE A 120 7.58 2.77 11.27
N ASP A 121 6.28 3.07 11.18
CA ASP A 121 5.49 2.83 9.97
C ASP A 121 5.71 3.95 8.95
N GLU A 122 6.98 4.11 8.61
CA GLU A 122 7.51 5.20 7.79
C GLU A 122 8.56 4.62 6.83
N CYS A 123 8.69 5.21 5.65
CA CYS A 123 9.69 4.77 4.67
C CYS A 123 11.11 5.07 5.18
N PHE A 124 12.07 4.19 4.85
CA PHE A 124 13.52 4.42 5.01
C PHE A 124 14.07 4.70 6.42
N ASN A 125 13.27 4.94 7.45
CA ASN A 125 13.81 5.24 8.79
C ASN A 125 14.61 4.07 9.40
N GLY A 126 14.41 2.84 8.89
CA GLY A 126 15.21 1.66 9.21
C GLY A 126 16.29 1.34 8.18
N ALA A 127 16.68 2.26 7.31
CA ALA A 127 17.67 2.04 6.25
C ALA A 127 19.10 1.94 6.81
N TYR A 128 19.38 0.85 7.53
CA TYR A 128 20.67 0.54 8.16
C TYR A 128 21.86 0.43 7.18
N ILE A 129 21.59 0.42 5.87
CA ILE A 129 22.59 0.52 4.81
C ILE A 129 23.17 1.94 4.65
N HIS A 130 22.53 2.94 5.27
CA HIS A 130 22.98 4.33 5.33
C HIS A 130 23.45 4.66 6.75
N SER A 131 24.46 5.52 6.88
CA SER A 131 24.95 5.98 8.18
C SER A 131 25.15 7.50 8.16
N PRO A 132 24.54 8.26 9.09
CA PRO A 132 23.62 7.78 10.13
C PRO A 132 22.22 7.44 9.55
N TYR A 133 21.39 6.71 10.32
CA TYR A 133 19.99 6.44 9.98
C TYR A 133 19.09 6.57 11.21
N LEU A 134 17.82 6.87 11.00
CA LEU A 134 16.96 7.41 12.05
C LEU A 134 16.66 6.41 13.17
N ALA A 135 16.22 5.18 12.86
CA ALA A 135 15.94 4.18 13.88
C ALA A 135 17.18 3.86 14.74
N GLY A 136 18.38 3.88 14.13
CA GLY A 136 19.66 3.73 14.83
C GLY A 136 19.94 4.90 15.77
N ALA A 137 19.61 6.13 15.37
CA ALA A 137 19.76 7.31 16.24
C ALA A 137 18.89 7.25 17.49
N TYR A 138 17.70 6.62 17.41
CA TYR A 138 16.87 6.35 18.59
C TYR A 138 17.42 5.21 19.45
N LEU A 139 17.85 4.12 18.82
CA LEU A 139 18.28 2.90 19.51
C LEU A 139 19.62 3.06 20.24
N PHE A 140 20.56 3.79 19.64
CA PHE A 140 21.94 3.90 20.13
C PHE A 140 22.26 5.23 20.81
N ASN A 141 21.25 5.97 21.27
CA ASN A 141 21.46 7.16 22.09
C ASN A 141 21.45 6.83 23.59
N ASP A 142 21.66 7.84 24.43
CA ASP A 142 21.67 7.73 25.91
C ASP A 142 20.26 7.56 26.53
N GLY A 143 19.28 7.10 25.75
CA GLY A 143 17.91 6.84 26.15
C GLY A 143 17.69 5.42 26.68
N GLN A 144 16.45 4.93 26.54
CA GLN A 144 16.01 3.63 27.05
C GLN A 144 15.33 2.76 25.98
N VAL A 145 15.53 3.09 24.71
CA VAL A 145 15.01 2.31 23.59
C VAL A 145 15.73 0.96 23.55
N ILE A 146 14.96 -0.13 23.63
CA ILE A 146 15.48 -1.51 23.64
C ILE A 146 15.41 -2.10 22.22
N ALA A 147 14.33 -1.78 21.51
CA ALA A 147 14.13 -2.26 20.16
C ALA A 147 13.33 -1.25 19.32
N THR A 148 13.51 -1.34 18.02
CA THR A 148 12.70 -0.64 17.03
C THR A 148 12.21 -1.61 15.96
N ALA A 149 11.08 -1.32 15.35
CA ALA A 149 10.65 -1.94 14.11
C ALA A 149 10.58 -0.85 13.05
N ALA A 150 11.35 -0.96 11.97
CA ALA A 150 11.53 0.14 11.03
C ALA A 150 11.75 -0.37 9.60
N ASN A 151 11.29 0.40 8.63
CA ASN A 151 11.40 0.01 7.24
C ASN A 151 12.73 0.46 6.61
N SER A 152 13.42 -0.47 5.95
CA SER A 152 14.71 -0.24 5.27
C SER A 152 14.58 0.47 3.92
N VAL A 153 13.40 0.42 3.32
CA VAL A 153 13.13 0.97 1.98
C VAL A 153 11.77 1.66 1.95
N ASN A 154 11.36 2.14 0.79
CA ASN A 154 10.01 2.64 0.56
C ASN A 154 8.99 1.52 0.83
N VAL A 155 7.97 1.82 1.63
CA VAL A 155 6.89 0.88 1.91
C VAL A 155 5.61 1.26 1.19
N ARG A 156 4.85 0.23 0.84
CA ARG A 156 3.49 0.40 0.36
C ARG A 156 2.69 1.11 1.45
N GLN A 157 2.00 2.17 1.04
CA GLN A 157 1.12 2.94 1.91
C GLN A 157 -0.26 2.27 2.02
N ASP A 158 -1.08 2.72 2.97
CA ASP A 158 -2.46 2.26 3.13
C ASP A 158 -2.60 0.75 3.48
N ILE A 159 -1.69 0.26 4.32
CA ILE A 159 -1.60 -1.13 4.76
C ILE A 159 -2.26 -1.33 6.13
N TRP A 160 -2.42 -2.58 6.59
CA TRP A 160 -2.88 -2.86 7.96
C TRP A 160 -1.73 -2.77 8.97
N ALA A 161 -1.16 -1.59 9.14
CA ALA A 161 0.07 -1.36 9.93
C ALA A 161 -0.06 -1.75 11.42
N SER A 162 -1.27 -1.82 11.96
CA SER A 162 -1.53 -2.17 13.36
C SER A 162 -1.94 -3.64 13.58
N GLU A 163 -1.91 -4.47 12.54
CA GLU A 163 -2.30 -5.89 12.62
C GLU A 163 -1.58 -6.62 13.79
N TYR A 164 -2.32 -7.29 14.66
CA TYR A 164 -1.81 -7.95 15.87
C TYR A 164 -0.98 -7.09 16.86
N LEU A 165 -0.89 -5.77 16.71
CA LEU A 165 -0.08 -4.91 17.58
C LEU A 165 -0.54 -5.00 19.05
N GLY A 166 -1.83 -5.23 19.28
CA GLY A 166 -2.39 -5.43 20.62
C GLY A 166 -1.84 -6.66 21.36
N LEU A 167 -1.28 -7.66 20.66
CA LEU A 167 -0.65 -8.82 21.30
C LEU A 167 0.61 -8.45 22.09
N LEU A 168 1.22 -7.29 21.83
CA LEU A 168 2.33 -6.80 22.65
C LEU A 168 1.91 -6.62 24.12
N GLY A 169 0.66 -6.24 24.39
CA GLY A 169 0.09 -6.15 25.74
C GLY A 169 -0.11 -7.51 26.43
N HIS A 170 -0.09 -8.60 25.66
CA HIS A 170 -0.10 -9.98 26.17
C HIS A 170 1.31 -10.57 26.32
N GLY A 171 2.35 -9.74 26.19
CA GLY A 171 3.74 -10.16 26.29
C GLY A 171 4.24 -10.90 25.05
N LEU A 172 3.65 -10.65 23.88
CA LEU A 172 4.24 -11.10 22.61
C LEU A 172 5.60 -10.42 22.43
N ARG A 173 6.64 -11.20 22.14
CA ARG A 173 7.96 -10.67 21.82
C ARG A 173 7.91 -9.89 20.51
N ILE A 174 8.64 -8.78 20.43
CA ILE A 174 8.66 -7.92 19.23
C ILE A 174 9.02 -8.71 17.97
N GLY A 175 10.03 -9.58 18.03
CA GLY A 175 10.42 -10.41 16.90
C GLY A 175 9.30 -11.36 16.45
N ASN A 176 8.51 -11.89 17.38
CA ASN A 176 7.35 -12.73 17.05
C ASN A 176 6.20 -11.91 16.46
N TRP A 177 5.99 -10.68 16.91
CA TRP A 177 5.03 -9.76 16.30
C TRP A 177 5.40 -9.46 14.84
N VAL A 178 6.66 -9.13 14.55
CA VAL A 178 7.11 -8.90 13.16
C VAL A 178 6.96 -10.16 12.30
N LYS A 179 7.23 -11.35 12.84
CA LYS A 179 7.00 -12.62 12.12
C LYS A 179 5.54 -12.83 11.67
N LEU A 180 4.56 -12.32 12.43
CA LEU A 180 3.15 -12.41 12.06
C LEU A 180 2.79 -11.52 10.86
N ARG A 181 3.64 -10.53 10.54
CA ARG A 181 3.40 -9.52 9.50
C ARG A 181 4.59 -9.33 8.56
N ASN A 182 5.37 -10.38 8.37
CA ASN A 182 6.69 -10.26 7.77
C ASN A 182 6.60 -9.69 6.35
N SER A 183 7.19 -8.51 6.16
CA SER A 183 7.42 -7.88 4.86
C SER A 183 8.93 -7.75 4.66
N LEU A 184 9.39 -7.66 3.41
CA LEU A 184 10.84 -7.57 3.13
C LEU A 184 11.43 -6.24 3.61
N GLU A 185 10.58 -5.24 3.76
CA GLU A 185 10.94 -3.87 4.10
C GLU A 185 11.11 -3.67 5.61
N LEU A 186 10.32 -4.35 6.44
CA LEU A 186 10.24 -4.15 7.90
C LEU A 186 11.27 -4.99 8.66
N HIS A 187 12.13 -4.34 9.44
CA HIS A 187 13.18 -4.98 10.22
C HIS A 187 13.06 -4.68 11.71
N VAL A 188 13.45 -5.62 12.56
CA VAL A 188 13.66 -5.37 13.99
C VAL A 188 15.12 -5.01 14.21
N LEU A 189 15.37 -3.88 14.88
CA LEU A 189 16.70 -3.44 15.28
C LEU A 189 16.73 -3.35 16.81
N GLY A 190 17.79 -3.85 17.46
CA GLY A 190 17.87 -3.97 18.92
C GLY A 190 17.54 -5.39 19.39
N ASP A 191 16.91 -5.54 20.57
CA ASP A 191 16.58 -6.85 21.13
C ASP A 191 15.19 -7.36 20.67
N PRO A 192 15.12 -8.36 19.77
CA PRO A 192 13.84 -8.90 19.28
C PRO A 192 13.10 -9.73 20.33
N THR A 193 13.75 -10.08 21.46
CA THR A 193 13.17 -10.90 22.53
C THR A 193 12.47 -10.07 23.60
N PHE A 194 12.61 -8.75 23.56
CA PHE A 194 11.89 -7.84 24.44
C PHE A 194 10.37 -8.02 24.30
N TYR A 195 9.69 -8.01 25.44
CA TYR A 195 8.24 -8.07 25.54
C TYR A 195 7.77 -7.18 26.70
N PHE A 196 6.59 -6.59 26.55
CA PHE A 196 5.97 -5.86 27.65
C PHE A 196 5.42 -6.83 28.68
N ARG A 197 5.49 -6.45 29.97
CA ARG A 197 4.86 -7.24 31.02
C ARG A 197 3.37 -7.43 30.68
N PRO A 198 2.88 -8.68 30.57
CA PRO A 198 1.49 -8.92 30.21
C PRO A 198 0.54 -8.37 31.27
N THR A 199 -0.58 -7.81 30.83
CA THR A 199 -1.67 -7.38 31.72
C THR A 199 -2.49 -8.56 32.25
N ALA A 200 -2.44 -9.71 31.58
CA ALA A 200 -3.18 -10.94 31.90
C ALA A 200 -2.27 -12.13 32.29
N GLN A 201 -2.87 -13.32 32.44
CA GLN A 201 -2.23 -14.57 32.92
C GLN A 201 -0.95 -14.94 32.14
N SER A 202 0.06 -15.43 32.87
CA SER A 202 1.38 -15.81 32.29
C SER A 202 1.29 -16.90 31.22
N ALA A 203 0.31 -17.79 31.29
CA ALA A 203 0.15 -18.90 30.33
C ALA A 203 -0.11 -18.41 28.89
N VAL A 204 -0.85 -17.31 28.72
CA VAL A 204 -1.15 -16.74 27.39
C VAL A 204 0.14 -16.28 26.71
N LYS A 205 1.01 -15.59 27.45
CA LYS A 205 2.32 -15.13 26.96
C LYS A 205 3.14 -16.28 26.39
N ASP A 206 3.24 -17.39 27.09
CA ASP A 206 4.04 -18.52 26.64
C ASP A 206 3.44 -19.18 25.39
N MET A 207 2.11 -19.31 25.35
CA MET A 207 1.37 -19.83 24.20
C MET A 207 1.58 -18.98 22.93
N ILE A 208 1.36 -17.67 23.00
CA ILE A 208 1.47 -16.79 21.84
C ILE A 208 2.91 -16.69 21.31
N ASN A 209 3.91 -16.79 22.20
CA ASN A 209 5.31 -16.73 21.81
C ASN A 209 5.83 -18.03 21.19
N ARG A 210 5.26 -19.18 21.58
CA ARG A 210 5.56 -20.48 20.97
C ARG A 210 4.68 -20.77 19.74
N GLN A 211 3.59 -20.03 19.56
CA GLN A 211 2.55 -20.27 18.56
C GLN A 211 2.03 -21.73 18.55
N THR A 212 2.05 -22.37 19.72
CA THR A 212 1.59 -23.75 19.92
C THR A 212 0.37 -23.69 20.84
N ILE A 213 -0.79 -23.44 20.25
CA ILE A 213 -2.04 -23.24 20.99
C ILE A 213 -3.02 -24.36 20.62
N PRO A 214 -3.48 -25.16 21.60
CA PRO A 214 -4.48 -26.20 21.35
C PRO A 214 -5.79 -25.61 20.82
N ASP A 215 -6.49 -26.36 19.97
CA ASP A 215 -7.77 -25.93 19.39
C ASP A 215 -8.84 -25.59 20.43
N SER A 216 -8.86 -26.29 21.56
CA SER A 216 -9.77 -25.98 22.67
C SER A 216 -9.56 -24.55 23.15
N ILE A 217 -8.31 -24.11 23.26
CA ILE A 217 -7.94 -22.75 23.68
C ILE A 217 -8.23 -21.74 22.57
N LEU A 218 -7.93 -22.07 21.31
CA LEU A 218 -8.27 -21.20 20.18
C LEU A 218 -9.79 -20.94 20.10
N LYS A 219 -10.61 -21.96 20.34
CA LYS A 219 -12.08 -21.83 20.42
C LYS A 219 -12.52 -20.97 21.60
N VAL A 220 -11.85 -21.09 22.76
CA VAL A 220 -12.10 -20.22 23.93
C VAL A 220 -11.76 -18.77 23.59
N TRP A 221 -10.60 -18.51 22.99
CA TRP A 221 -10.20 -17.17 22.57
C TRP A 221 -11.19 -16.59 21.57
N LEU A 222 -11.58 -17.35 20.55
CA LEU A 222 -12.53 -16.93 19.52
C LEU A 222 -13.87 -16.46 20.11
N ASN A 223 -14.37 -17.16 21.13
CA ASN A 223 -15.64 -16.85 21.80
C ASN A 223 -15.49 -15.84 22.96
N GLY A 224 -14.28 -15.35 23.22
CA GLY A 224 -14.00 -14.36 24.26
C GLY A 224 -14.31 -12.91 23.84
N THR A 225 -13.73 -11.97 24.57
CA THR A 225 -13.86 -10.51 24.31
C THR A 225 -12.54 -9.84 23.91
N ASP A 226 -11.43 -10.56 23.99
CA ASP A 226 -10.10 -10.03 23.68
C ASP A 226 -9.85 -10.04 22.17
N ILE A 227 -10.06 -8.89 21.53
CA ILE A 227 -9.96 -8.75 20.06
C ILE A 227 -8.60 -9.21 19.52
N PRO A 228 -7.44 -8.84 20.10
CA PRO A 228 -6.14 -9.38 19.66
C PRO A 228 -6.06 -10.91 19.67
N LEU A 229 -6.49 -11.58 20.75
CA LEU A 229 -6.46 -13.04 20.86
C LEU A 229 -7.49 -13.69 19.92
N GLN A 230 -8.67 -13.12 19.77
CA GLN A 230 -9.67 -13.57 18.79
C GLN A 230 -9.13 -13.51 17.37
N THR A 231 -8.48 -12.40 17.01
CA THR A 231 -7.90 -12.21 15.66
C THR A 231 -6.79 -13.23 15.40
N LEU A 232 -5.91 -13.48 16.39
CA LEU A 232 -4.90 -14.54 16.30
C LEU A 232 -5.54 -15.93 16.18
N ALA A 233 -6.62 -16.19 16.92
CA ALA A 233 -7.31 -17.47 16.88
C ALA A 233 -7.91 -17.76 15.50
N VAL A 234 -8.55 -16.78 14.87
CA VAL A 234 -9.04 -16.90 13.49
C VAL A 234 -7.91 -17.29 12.54
N SER A 235 -6.78 -16.59 12.61
CA SER A 235 -5.62 -16.84 11.76
C SER A 235 -5.05 -18.26 11.93
N LEU A 236 -4.90 -18.71 13.17
CA LEU A 236 -4.32 -20.02 13.48
C LEU A 236 -5.28 -21.17 13.15
N LEU A 237 -6.58 -20.99 13.40
CA LEU A 237 -7.61 -21.96 12.99
C LEU A 237 -7.65 -22.07 11.47
N PHE A 238 -7.66 -20.95 10.74
CA PHE A 238 -7.57 -20.95 9.29
C PHE A 238 -6.29 -21.65 8.80
N LYS A 239 -5.13 -21.37 9.39
CA LYS A 239 -3.87 -22.04 9.02
C LYS A 239 -3.96 -23.57 9.16
N LYS A 240 -4.67 -24.06 10.18
CA LYS A 240 -4.85 -25.49 10.45
C LYS A 240 -5.87 -26.16 9.52
N TYR A 241 -7.02 -25.51 9.32
CA TYR A 241 -8.20 -26.10 8.67
C TYR A 241 -8.37 -25.70 7.21
N GLN A 242 -7.72 -24.61 6.79
CA GLN A 242 -7.71 -24.11 5.42
C GLN A 242 -9.14 -23.97 4.88
N ARG A 243 -9.42 -24.59 3.72
CA ARG A 243 -10.73 -24.53 3.06
C ARG A 243 -11.87 -25.13 3.89
N ASN A 244 -11.58 -26.01 4.85
CA ASN A 244 -12.59 -26.57 5.74
C ASN A 244 -13.07 -25.58 6.81
N TYR A 245 -12.47 -24.39 6.91
CA TYR A 245 -12.87 -23.32 7.82
C TYR A 245 -13.60 -22.16 7.12
N GLU A 246 -13.91 -22.32 5.83
CA GLU A 246 -14.45 -21.24 5.00
C GLU A 246 -15.80 -20.73 5.50
N ASP A 247 -16.70 -21.64 5.90
CA ASP A 247 -18.04 -21.28 6.37
C ASP A 247 -18.00 -20.58 7.74
N GLU A 248 -17.09 -20.99 8.62
CA GLU A 248 -16.83 -20.30 9.88
C GLU A 248 -16.29 -18.89 9.65
N LEU A 249 -15.37 -18.70 8.70
CA LEU A 249 -14.86 -17.37 8.34
C LEU A 249 -15.97 -16.46 7.80
N ILE A 250 -16.88 -16.98 6.97
CA ILE A 250 -18.05 -16.23 6.50
C ILE A 250 -18.93 -15.86 7.69
N ALA A 251 -19.26 -16.81 8.57
CA ALA A 251 -20.06 -16.55 9.76
C ALA A 251 -19.41 -15.50 10.68
N LEU A 252 -18.09 -15.53 10.84
CA LEU A 252 -17.35 -14.52 11.60
C LEU A 252 -17.45 -13.13 10.96
N TYR A 253 -17.26 -13.03 9.64
CA TYR A 253 -17.43 -11.77 8.95
C TYR A 253 -18.86 -11.20 9.14
N GLU A 254 -19.88 -12.05 9.06
CA GLU A 254 -21.28 -11.60 9.08
C GLU A 254 -21.79 -11.25 10.48
N LYS A 255 -21.28 -11.89 11.52
CA LYS A 255 -21.80 -11.76 12.89
C LYS A 255 -20.98 -10.82 13.79
N GLN A 256 -19.70 -10.60 13.48
CA GLN A 256 -18.81 -9.86 14.38
C GLN A 256 -18.90 -8.34 14.21
N THR A 257 -18.97 -7.63 15.32
CA THR A 257 -19.01 -6.16 15.36
C THR A 257 -17.64 -5.52 15.22
N SER A 258 -16.58 -6.20 15.68
CA SER A 258 -15.20 -5.73 15.57
C SER A 258 -14.72 -5.75 14.12
N PHE A 259 -14.28 -4.60 13.61
CA PHE A 259 -13.74 -4.52 12.26
C PHE A 259 -12.47 -5.36 12.09
N ASN A 260 -11.64 -5.52 13.14
CA ASN A 260 -10.42 -6.34 13.09
C ASN A 260 -10.76 -7.81 12.82
N LEU A 261 -11.81 -8.34 13.44
CA LEU A 261 -12.25 -9.72 13.23
C LEU A 261 -12.86 -9.92 11.85
N ARG A 262 -13.71 -8.98 11.40
CA ARG A 262 -14.25 -9.03 10.05
C ARG A 262 -13.13 -8.97 9.00
N LEU A 263 -12.17 -8.07 9.18
CA LEU A 263 -11.05 -7.91 8.26
C LEU A 263 -10.15 -9.15 8.24
N GLU A 264 -9.82 -9.74 9.39
CA GLU A 264 -9.02 -10.97 9.45
C GLU A 264 -9.74 -12.14 8.80
N ALA A 265 -11.04 -12.30 9.06
CA ALA A 265 -11.85 -13.32 8.40
C ALA A 265 -11.85 -13.12 6.87
N LEU A 266 -12.05 -11.88 6.41
CA LEU A 266 -12.04 -11.54 4.99
C LEU A 266 -10.67 -11.74 4.35
N LYS A 267 -9.58 -11.43 5.06
CA LYS A 267 -8.18 -11.70 4.65
C LYS A 267 -7.92 -13.20 4.50
N CYS A 268 -8.43 -14.03 5.41
CA CYS A 268 -8.32 -15.49 5.30
C CYS A 268 -9.13 -16.02 4.10
N LEU A 269 -10.36 -15.54 3.91
CA LEU A 269 -11.19 -15.87 2.74
C LEU A 269 -10.52 -15.45 1.42
N ALA A 270 -9.85 -14.30 1.41
CA ALA A 270 -9.09 -13.82 0.26
C ALA A 270 -7.90 -14.72 -0.10
N GLN A 271 -7.38 -15.55 0.82
CA GLN A 271 -6.35 -16.57 0.52
C GLN A 271 -6.95 -17.85 -0.09
N LEU A 272 -8.23 -18.13 0.13
CA LEU A 272 -8.92 -19.28 -0.45
C LEU A 272 -9.34 -19.08 -1.91
N HIS A 273 -9.47 -17.84 -2.37
CA HIS A 273 -9.83 -17.47 -3.74
C HIS A 273 -11.14 -18.14 -4.19
N SER A 274 -12.10 -18.28 -3.27
CA SER A 274 -13.30 -19.08 -3.49
C SER A 274 -14.44 -18.27 -4.11
N LYS A 275 -15.44 -18.98 -4.62
CA LYS A 275 -16.71 -18.38 -5.06
C LYS A 275 -17.49 -17.73 -3.93
N LYS A 276 -17.41 -18.27 -2.70
CA LYS A 276 -18.08 -17.66 -1.56
C LYS A 276 -17.40 -16.34 -1.18
N PHE A 277 -16.06 -16.26 -1.25
CA PHE A 277 -15.33 -15.00 -1.11
C PHE A 277 -15.73 -13.97 -2.19
N GLU A 278 -15.73 -14.37 -3.48
CA GLU A 278 -16.18 -13.50 -4.58
C GLU A 278 -17.60 -12.94 -4.33
N LYS A 279 -18.51 -13.76 -3.79
CA LYS A 279 -19.88 -13.35 -3.45
C LYS A 279 -19.91 -12.40 -2.24
N LEU A 280 -19.10 -12.68 -1.21
CA LEU A 280 -19.04 -11.88 0.00
C LEU A 280 -18.55 -10.45 -0.27
N LEU A 281 -17.71 -10.26 -1.29
CA LEU A 281 -17.24 -8.93 -1.70
C LEU A 281 -18.39 -7.97 -2.04
N LEU A 282 -19.50 -8.49 -2.58
CA LEU A 282 -20.71 -7.70 -2.88
C LEU A 282 -21.31 -7.07 -1.61
N LYS A 283 -21.09 -7.70 -0.45
CA LYS A 283 -21.50 -7.20 0.87
C LYS A 283 -20.40 -6.33 1.49
N SER A 284 -19.15 -6.75 1.40
CA SER A 284 -18.04 -6.09 2.11
C SER A 284 -17.60 -4.75 1.53
N ILE A 285 -17.90 -4.48 0.26
CA ILE A 285 -17.76 -3.14 -0.32
C ILE A 285 -18.69 -2.10 0.33
N HIS A 286 -19.66 -2.52 1.13
CA HIS A 286 -20.56 -1.66 1.91
C HIS A 286 -20.33 -1.77 3.43
N ASP A 287 -19.23 -2.38 3.88
CA ASP A 287 -18.92 -2.54 5.31
C ASP A 287 -18.84 -1.18 6.04
N PRO A 288 -19.25 -1.08 7.32
CA PRO A 288 -19.09 0.15 8.11
C PRO A 288 -17.64 0.65 8.18
N SER A 289 -16.66 -0.26 8.18
CA SER A 289 -15.24 0.06 8.16
C SER A 289 -14.78 0.50 6.77
N GLU A 290 -14.27 1.73 6.69
CA GLU A 290 -13.66 2.27 5.47
C GLU A 290 -12.58 1.36 4.90
N PHE A 291 -11.75 0.78 5.78
CA PHE A 291 -10.64 -0.04 5.34
C PHE A 291 -11.11 -1.35 4.71
N ILE A 292 -12.17 -1.97 5.25
CA ILE A 292 -12.79 -3.17 4.65
C ILE A 292 -13.38 -2.83 3.27
N ARG A 293 -14.12 -1.72 3.13
CA ARG A 293 -14.63 -1.30 1.82
C ARG A 293 -13.51 -1.07 0.81
N ARG A 294 -12.42 -0.43 1.26
CA ARG A 294 -11.24 -0.15 0.45
C ARG A 294 -10.56 -1.42 -0.07
N VAL A 295 -10.25 -2.37 0.80
CA VAL A 295 -9.62 -3.64 0.38
C VAL A 295 -10.58 -4.49 -0.46
N SER A 296 -11.88 -4.42 -0.21
CA SER A 296 -12.90 -5.11 -1.01
C SER A 296 -12.92 -4.58 -2.45
N ALA A 297 -12.93 -3.25 -2.62
CA ALA A 297 -12.83 -2.63 -3.94
C ALA A 297 -11.52 -3.01 -4.65
N PHE A 298 -10.40 -3.05 -3.93
CA PHE A 298 -9.11 -3.51 -4.48
C PHE A 298 -9.16 -4.97 -4.95
N TRP A 299 -9.68 -5.89 -4.13
CA TRP A 299 -9.79 -7.31 -4.48
C TRP A 299 -10.76 -7.56 -5.63
N MET A 300 -11.87 -6.84 -5.73
CA MET A 300 -12.75 -6.91 -6.91
C MET A 300 -11.99 -6.62 -8.21
N GLY A 301 -11.08 -5.64 -8.18
CA GLY A 301 -10.20 -5.32 -9.31
C GLY A 301 -9.18 -6.41 -9.61
N ASP A 302 -8.56 -7.00 -8.58
CA ASP A 302 -7.59 -8.09 -8.77
C ASP A 302 -8.26 -9.41 -9.22
N ILE A 303 -9.54 -9.61 -8.88
CA ILE A 303 -10.34 -10.74 -9.36
C ILE A 303 -10.79 -10.51 -10.80
N GLY A 304 -11.25 -9.31 -11.15
CA GLY A 304 -11.48 -8.95 -12.55
C GLY A 304 -12.87 -9.22 -13.12
N ARG A 305 -13.88 -9.53 -12.30
CA ARG A 305 -15.24 -9.82 -12.83
C ARG A 305 -15.89 -8.55 -13.37
N LYS A 306 -16.35 -8.59 -14.62
CA LYS A 306 -17.16 -7.50 -15.21
C LYS A 306 -18.44 -7.20 -14.42
N ALA A 307 -18.99 -8.19 -13.72
CA ALA A 307 -20.15 -8.02 -12.84
C ALA A 307 -19.89 -7.05 -11.66
N TYR A 308 -18.63 -6.77 -11.30
CA TYR A 308 -18.30 -5.79 -10.27
C TYR A 308 -18.31 -4.34 -10.76
N LEU A 309 -18.29 -4.10 -12.08
CA LEU A 309 -18.25 -2.74 -12.64
C LEU A 309 -19.35 -1.80 -12.13
N PRO A 310 -20.66 -2.16 -12.13
CA PRO A 310 -21.69 -1.27 -11.61
C PRO A 310 -21.43 -0.90 -10.13
N ILE A 311 -21.10 -1.88 -9.30
CA ILE A 311 -20.91 -1.68 -7.85
C ILE A 311 -19.65 -0.84 -7.57
N LEU A 312 -18.57 -1.05 -8.33
CA LEU A 312 -17.37 -0.22 -8.22
C LEU A 312 -17.61 1.21 -8.71
N VAL A 313 -18.41 1.38 -9.77
CA VAL A 313 -18.83 2.71 -10.23
C VAL A 313 -19.65 3.40 -9.13
N ASP A 314 -20.58 2.70 -8.49
CA ASP A 314 -21.34 3.25 -7.37
C ASP A 314 -20.42 3.67 -6.22
N ALA A 315 -19.46 2.82 -5.84
CA ALA A 315 -18.46 3.16 -4.82
C ALA A 315 -17.60 4.37 -5.21
N TYR A 316 -17.26 4.54 -6.49
CA TYR A 316 -16.52 5.72 -6.98
C TYR A 316 -17.32 7.02 -6.82
N PHE A 317 -18.64 7.00 -7.07
CA PHE A 317 -19.48 8.20 -6.96
C PHE A 317 -19.88 8.51 -5.52
N TRP A 318 -20.19 7.48 -4.73
CA TRP A 318 -20.97 7.65 -3.50
C TRP A 318 -20.24 7.29 -2.21
N ASP A 319 -19.12 6.56 -2.24
CA ASP A 319 -18.39 6.28 -1.00
C ASP A 319 -17.84 7.59 -0.41
N SER A 320 -17.99 7.78 0.89
CA SER A 320 -17.52 8.97 1.59
C SER A 320 -16.00 9.09 1.60
N SER A 321 -15.27 7.96 1.58
CA SER A 321 -13.82 7.93 1.60
C SER A 321 -13.22 8.16 0.21
N SER A 322 -12.32 9.13 0.11
CA SER A 322 -11.51 9.35 -1.10
C SER A 322 -10.64 8.14 -1.46
N ARG A 323 -10.19 7.36 -0.46
CA ARG A 323 -9.34 6.19 -0.68
C ARG A 323 -10.13 5.00 -1.21
N VAL A 324 -11.39 4.83 -0.79
CA VAL A 324 -12.29 3.83 -1.39
C VAL A 324 -12.59 4.21 -2.83
N ARG A 325 -12.97 5.46 -3.10
CA ARG A 325 -13.23 5.96 -4.47
C ARG A 325 -12.01 5.77 -5.38
N PHE A 326 -10.81 6.03 -4.88
CA PHE A 326 -9.56 5.83 -5.62
C PHE A 326 -9.33 4.35 -5.97
N ASN A 327 -9.49 3.44 -5.01
CA ASN A 327 -9.37 2.01 -5.26
C ASN A 327 -10.46 1.49 -6.20
N ALA A 328 -11.70 1.97 -6.06
CA ALA A 328 -12.79 1.64 -6.97
C ALA A 328 -12.47 2.05 -8.41
N LYS A 329 -11.97 3.28 -8.64
CA LYS A 329 -11.51 3.72 -9.95
C LYS A 329 -10.39 2.85 -10.51
N ASN A 330 -9.35 2.61 -9.70
CA ASN A 330 -8.24 1.76 -10.15
C ASN A 330 -8.73 0.36 -10.53
N SER A 331 -9.64 -0.22 -9.75
CA SER A 331 -10.23 -1.53 -10.04
C SER A 331 -11.08 -1.54 -11.30
N ILE A 332 -11.87 -0.49 -11.55
CA ILE A 332 -12.59 -0.30 -12.82
C ILE A 332 -11.61 -0.33 -14.00
N ASP A 333 -10.49 0.39 -13.88
CA ASP A 333 -9.46 0.44 -14.92
C ASP A 333 -8.87 -0.95 -15.21
N LYS A 334 -8.65 -1.79 -14.18
CA LYS A 334 -8.15 -3.17 -14.36
C LYS A 334 -9.17 -4.07 -15.07
N ILE A 335 -10.45 -3.94 -14.71
CA ILE A 335 -11.53 -4.83 -15.18
C ILE A 335 -11.91 -4.50 -16.62
N GLY A 336 -12.14 -3.23 -16.93
CA GLY A 336 -12.64 -2.78 -18.22
C GLY A 336 -13.16 -1.35 -18.17
N ALA A 337 -12.31 -0.38 -18.50
CA ALA A 337 -12.64 1.04 -18.43
C ALA A 337 -13.76 1.43 -19.41
N ARG A 338 -13.72 0.91 -20.65
CA ARG A 338 -14.75 1.15 -21.66
C ARG A 338 -16.10 0.58 -21.26
N GLU A 339 -16.12 -0.64 -20.72
CA GLU A 339 -17.33 -1.29 -20.24
C GLU A 339 -17.96 -0.58 -19.03
N ALA A 340 -17.18 0.24 -18.31
CA ALA A 340 -17.68 1.03 -17.19
C ALA A 340 -18.39 2.33 -17.59
N ILE A 341 -18.17 2.83 -18.81
CA ILE A 341 -18.70 4.12 -19.30
C ILE A 341 -20.23 4.20 -19.19
N PRO A 342 -21.04 3.18 -19.59
CA PRO A 342 -22.49 3.24 -19.47
C PRO A 342 -22.96 3.40 -18.02
N PHE A 343 -22.36 2.67 -17.07
CA PHE A 343 -22.69 2.80 -15.66
C PHE A 343 -22.35 4.19 -15.12
N ALA A 344 -21.19 4.73 -15.49
CA ALA A 344 -20.80 6.09 -15.09
C ALA A 344 -21.74 7.16 -15.67
N LYS A 345 -22.18 7.00 -16.94
CA LYS A 345 -23.18 7.89 -17.55
C LYS A 345 -24.51 7.84 -16.80
N ASN A 346 -24.96 6.64 -16.41
CA ASN A 346 -26.18 6.47 -15.63
C ASN A 346 -26.07 7.16 -14.26
N GLN A 347 -24.94 7.01 -13.57
CA GLN A 347 -24.71 7.72 -12.30
C GLN A 347 -24.73 9.24 -12.47
N ILE A 348 -24.07 9.77 -13.51
CA ILE A 348 -24.08 11.21 -13.80
C ILE A 348 -25.49 11.71 -14.10
N ALA A 349 -26.28 10.95 -14.88
CA ALA A 349 -27.64 11.32 -15.24
C ALA A 349 -28.60 11.33 -14.03
N ALA A 350 -28.33 10.51 -13.00
CA ALA A 350 -29.09 10.48 -11.76
C ALA A 350 -28.76 11.64 -10.80
N ILE A 351 -27.63 12.33 -10.99
CA ILE A 351 -27.23 13.47 -10.15
C ILE A 351 -28.04 14.70 -10.58
N PRO A 352 -28.74 15.40 -9.67
CA PRO A 352 -29.45 16.62 -10.03
C PRO A 352 -28.47 17.67 -10.55
N LYS A 353 -28.85 18.41 -11.61
CA LYS A 353 -27.94 19.25 -12.41
C LYS A 353 -27.08 20.21 -11.58
N ASN A 354 -27.62 20.75 -10.49
CA ASN A 354 -26.95 21.68 -9.57
C ASN A 354 -25.87 21.01 -8.69
N PHE A 355 -25.85 19.67 -8.57
CA PHE A 355 -24.86 18.91 -7.81
C PHE A 355 -23.81 18.23 -8.72
N ILE A 356 -23.92 18.37 -10.04
CA ILE A 356 -22.89 17.87 -10.97
C ILE A 356 -21.63 18.73 -10.82
N ASN A 357 -20.51 18.10 -10.44
CA ASN A 357 -19.22 18.75 -10.34
C ASN A 357 -18.24 18.25 -11.41
N LYS A 358 -17.10 18.93 -11.57
CA LYS A 358 -16.05 18.57 -12.56
C LYS A 358 -15.52 17.15 -12.38
N LYS A 359 -15.47 16.63 -11.16
CA LYS A 359 -15.00 15.26 -10.90
C LYS A 359 -16.00 14.22 -11.42
N ASN A 360 -17.30 14.50 -11.26
CA ASN A 360 -18.37 13.63 -11.75
C ASN A 360 -18.33 13.51 -13.27
N THR A 361 -18.01 14.59 -14.00
CA THR A 361 -17.95 14.55 -15.47
C THR A 361 -16.60 14.08 -16.02
N HIS A 362 -15.49 14.37 -15.32
CA HIS A 362 -14.14 13.98 -15.75
C HIS A 362 -13.91 12.46 -15.76
N ILE A 363 -14.71 11.69 -15.03
CA ILE A 363 -14.60 10.23 -14.99
C ILE A 363 -14.71 9.60 -16.39
N ILE A 364 -15.59 10.11 -17.26
CA ILE A 364 -15.79 9.56 -18.61
C ILE A 364 -14.51 9.70 -19.44
N ALA A 365 -13.94 10.92 -19.48
CA ALA A 365 -12.68 11.17 -20.17
C ALA A 365 -11.52 10.36 -19.59
N SER A 366 -11.50 10.16 -18.26
CA SER A 366 -10.50 9.30 -17.61
C SER A 366 -10.63 7.83 -18.04
N LEU A 367 -11.85 7.29 -18.13
CA LEU A 367 -12.10 5.92 -18.58
C LEU A 367 -11.74 5.73 -20.06
N GLU A 368 -12.12 6.68 -20.92
CA GLU A 368 -11.75 6.70 -22.34
C GLU A 368 -10.23 6.76 -22.52
N ARG A 369 -9.53 7.57 -21.72
CA ARG A 369 -8.06 7.63 -21.73
C ARG A 369 -7.42 6.30 -21.34
N THR A 370 -7.95 5.61 -20.32
CA THR A 370 -7.47 4.28 -19.92
C THR A 370 -7.71 3.25 -21.02
N ASP A 371 -8.89 3.25 -21.64
CA ASP A 371 -9.22 2.34 -22.74
C ASP A 371 -8.27 2.52 -23.93
N LYS A 372 -8.07 3.78 -24.35
CA LYS A 372 -7.09 4.14 -25.37
C LYS A 372 -5.68 3.69 -25.00
N TRP A 373 -5.26 3.94 -23.76
CA TRP A 373 -3.94 3.52 -23.29
C TRP A 373 -3.73 2.02 -23.42
N LEU A 374 -4.72 1.22 -23.04
CA LEU A 374 -4.63 -0.23 -23.13
C LEU A 374 -4.65 -0.70 -24.59
N ASN A 375 -5.67 -0.31 -25.34
CA ASN A 375 -6.02 -0.92 -26.62
C ASN A 375 -5.31 -0.30 -27.83
N GLU A 376 -4.98 0.99 -27.78
CA GLU A 376 -4.33 1.71 -28.89
C GLU A 376 -2.82 1.94 -28.66
N GLU A 377 -2.36 1.88 -27.40
CA GLU A 377 -0.94 2.13 -27.07
C GLU A 377 -0.24 0.85 -26.57
N LEU A 378 -0.62 0.30 -25.42
CA LEU A 378 0.11 -0.80 -24.76
C LEU A 378 0.06 -2.13 -25.52
N LEU A 379 -1.14 -2.58 -25.93
CA LEU A 379 -1.31 -3.85 -26.64
C LEU A 379 -0.63 -3.82 -28.03
N PRO A 380 -0.76 -2.75 -28.84
CA PRO A 380 0.01 -2.62 -30.08
C PRO A 380 1.52 -2.57 -29.83
N GLN A 381 1.99 -1.81 -28.84
CA GLN A 381 3.42 -1.69 -28.53
C GLN A 381 4.06 -3.03 -28.18
N ILE A 382 3.42 -3.86 -27.34
CA ILE A 382 3.99 -5.17 -26.97
C ILE A 382 3.94 -6.17 -28.14
N ALA A 383 2.95 -6.07 -29.03
CA ALA A 383 2.79 -6.96 -30.18
C ALA A 383 3.67 -6.58 -31.40
N ASN A 384 4.08 -5.32 -31.53
CA ASN A 384 4.85 -4.85 -32.68
C ASN A 384 6.30 -5.35 -32.66
N ARG A 385 6.65 -6.25 -33.58
CA ARG A 385 8.00 -6.82 -33.71
C ARG A 385 9.05 -5.82 -34.23
N HIS A 386 8.62 -4.71 -34.82
CA HIS A 386 9.51 -3.64 -35.26
C HIS A 386 9.85 -2.65 -34.14
N GLU A 387 9.13 -2.67 -33.01
CA GLU A 387 9.49 -1.84 -31.86
C GLU A 387 10.76 -2.38 -31.15
N PRO A 388 11.63 -1.50 -30.64
CA PRO A 388 12.75 -1.90 -29.82
C PRO A 388 12.33 -2.82 -28.66
N LEU A 389 13.05 -3.92 -28.47
CA LEU A 389 12.76 -4.91 -27.42
C LEU A 389 12.59 -4.26 -26.03
N LYS A 390 13.37 -3.23 -25.71
CA LYS A 390 13.24 -2.48 -24.44
C LYS A 390 11.83 -1.92 -24.24
N LYS A 391 11.24 -1.27 -25.25
CA LYS A 391 9.86 -0.75 -25.16
C LYS A 391 8.84 -1.87 -25.01
N ARG A 392 9.01 -2.99 -25.70
CA ARG A 392 8.13 -4.16 -25.57
C ARG A 392 8.20 -4.75 -24.15
N LEU A 393 9.41 -4.80 -23.57
CA LEU A 393 9.63 -5.22 -22.18
C LEU A 393 9.04 -4.24 -21.17
N ASP A 394 9.10 -2.94 -21.42
CA ASP A 394 8.47 -1.92 -20.57
C ASP A 394 6.94 -2.03 -20.60
N ALA A 395 6.34 -2.26 -21.78
CA ALA A 395 4.92 -2.57 -21.88
C ALA A 395 4.54 -3.83 -21.08
N ALA A 396 5.35 -4.90 -21.18
CA ALA A 396 5.15 -6.11 -20.40
C ALA A 396 5.21 -5.86 -18.87
N ARG A 397 6.08 -4.97 -18.39
CA ARG A 397 6.13 -4.54 -16.97
C ARG A 397 4.88 -3.80 -16.54
N THR A 398 4.26 -2.99 -17.41
CA THR A 398 3.01 -2.31 -17.09
C THR A 398 1.90 -3.30 -16.73
N PHE A 399 1.80 -4.44 -17.43
CA PHE A 399 0.79 -5.46 -17.14
C PHE A 399 0.97 -6.15 -15.79
N ARG A 400 2.19 -6.24 -15.25
CA ARG A 400 2.43 -6.68 -13.87
C ARG A 400 1.78 -5.75 -12.84
N ASN A 401 1.89 -4.44 -13.05
CA ASN A 401 1.43 -3.45 -12.06
C ASN A 401 -0.09 -3.22 -12.16
N TYR A 402 -0.58 -3.03 -13.38
CA TYR A 402 -1.98 -2.66 -13.63
C TYR A 402 -2.90 -3.86 -13.76
N ARG A 403 -2.39 -5.02 -14.18
CA ARG A 403 -3.16 -6.28 -14.25
C ARG A 403 -4.48 -6.13 -15.03
N PHE A 404 -4.42 -5.51 -16.21
CA PHE A 404 -5.56 -5.39 -17.11
C PHE A 404 -6.08 -6.78 -17.51
N HIS A 405 -7.28 -7.15 -17.06
CA HIS A 405 -7.84 -8.50 -17.31
C HIS A 405 -8.15 -8.73 -18.79
N ASN A 406 -8.54 -7.69 -19.51
CA ASN A 406 -8.76 -7.73 -20.96
C ASN A 406 -7.45 -7.99 -21.76
N ALA A 407 -6.28 -7.75 -21.17
CA ALA A 407 -4.99 -8.01 -21.82
C ALA A 407 -4.57 -9.49 -21.76
N VAL A 408 -5.10 -10.28 -20.82
CA VAL A 408 -4.63 -11.65 -20.55
C VAL A 408 -4.59 -12.55 -21.80
N PRO A 409 -5.62 -12.60 -22.66
CA PRO A 409 -5.55 -13.42 -23.89
C PRO A 409 -4.42 -12.99 -24.83
N HIS A 410 -4.16 -11.68 -24.95
CA HIS A 410 -3.09 -11.14 -25.77
C HIS A 410 -1.71 -11.51 -25.20
N LEU A 411 -1.55 -11.42 -23.89
CA LEU A 411 -0.34 -11.80 -23.18
C LEU A 411 -0.04 -13.30 -23.32
N ILE A 412 -1.06 -14.16 -23.15
CA ILE A 412 -0.92 -15.60 -23.36
C ILE A 412 -0.44 -15.90 -24.78
N ARG A 413 -1.04 -15.26 -25.80
CA ARG A 413 -0.62 -15.44 -27.20
C ARG A 413 0.84 -15.07 -27.42
N ILE A 414 1.32 -13.96 -26.85
CA ILE A 414 2.73 -13.55 -26.96
C ILE A 414 3.65 -14.52 -26.21
N ALA A 415 3.26 -14.95 -25.01
CA ALA A 415 4.08 -15.85 -24.19
C ALA A 415 4.29 -17.22 -24.85
N LEU A 416 3.25 -17.73 -25.52
CA LEU A 416 3.24 -19.04 -26.19
C LEU A 416 3.87 -19.04 -27.58
N ASN A 417 4.07 -17.87 -28.20
CA ASN A 417 4.61 -17.77 -29.55
C ASN A 417 6.13 -18.08 -29.57
N PRO A 418 6.58 -19.16 -30.24
CA PRO A 418 8.00 -19.53 -30.28
C PRO A 418 8.87 -18.54 -31.06
N ASP A 419 8.29 -17.77 -31.97
CA ASP A 419 9.00 -16.79 -32.80
C ASP A 419 9.22 -15.45 -32.08
N GLU A 420 8.72 -15.30 -30.85
CA GLU A 420 8.97 -14.12 -30.03
C GLU A 420 10.29 -14.20 -29.28
N ASP A 421 10.89 -13.04 -29.02
CA ASP A 421 12.13 -12.93 -28.25
C ASP A 421 11.98 -13.60 -26.86
N SER A 422 12.97 -14.42 -26.50
CA SER A 422 12.93 -15.21 -25.27
C SER A 422 12.89 -14.33 -23.99
N LYS A 423 13.51 -13.15 -24.00
CA LYS A 423 13.44 -12.20 -22.88
C LYS A 423 12.04 -11.61 -22.76
N LEU A 424 11.37 -11.33 -23.89
CA LEU A 424 9.99 -10.85 -23.89
C LEU A 424 9.05 -11.94 -23.38
N ARG A 425 9.11 -13.16 -23.93
CA ARG A 425 8.29 -14.30 -23.47
C ARG A 425 8.43 -14.52 -21.97
N ARG A 426 9.67 -14.54 -21.47
CA ARG A 426 9.97 -14.63 -20.03
C ARG A 426 9.30 -13.51 -19.24
N ARG A 427 9.41 -12.26 -19.68
CA ARG A 427 8.80 -11.12 -19.00
C ARG A 427 7.28 -11.18 -18.99
N VAL A 428 6.67 -11.67 -20.08
CA VAL A 428 5.21 -11.82 -20.16
C VAL A 428 4.71 -12.92 -19.23
N PHE A 429 5.39 -14.08 -19.15
CA PHE A 429 5.09 -15.08 -18.13
C PHE A 429 5.22 -14.51 -16.71
N GLU A 430 6.30 -13.78 -16.42
CA GLU A 430 6.48 -13.12 -15.12
C GLU A 430 5.31 -12.20 -14.77
N ALA A 431 4.86 -11.37 -15.72
CA ALA A 431 3.71 -10.48 -15.56
C ALA A 431 2.39 -11.24 -15.33
N LEU A 432 2.16 -12.32 -16.08
CA LEU A 432 1.00 -13.20 -15.91
C LEU A 432 0.95 -13.85 -14.52
N GLY A 433 2.10 -14.06 -13.87
CA GLY A 433 2.16 -14.60 -12.51
C GLY A 433 1.52 -13.71 -11.44
N TRP A 434 1.23 -12.44 -11.74
CA TRP A 434 0.61 -11.49 -10.81
C TRP A 434 -0.93 -11.52 -10.81
N PHE A 435 -1.54 -12.42 -11.61
CA PHE A 435 -2.99 -12.60 -11.73
C PHE A 435 -3.53 -13.70 -10.79
N ALA A 436 -2.96 -13.84 -9.58
CA ALA A 436 -3.28 -14.96 -8.68
C ALA A 436 -4.75 -14.98 -8.19
N LEU A 437 -5.37 -13.81 -8.02
CA LEU A 437 -6.81 -13.69 -7.70
C LEU A 437 -7.71 -13.65 -8.95
N SER A 438 -7.12 -13.52 -10.14
CA SER A 438 -7.88 -13.29 -11.36
C SER A 438 -8.82 -14.45 -11.66
N TYR A 439 -10.00 -14.12 -12.16
CA TYR A 439 -10.90 -15.12 -12.71
C TYR A 439 -10.33 -15.91 -13.90
N LYS A 440 -9.26 -15.39 -14.52
CA LYS A 440 -8.53 -16.03 -15.62
C LYS A 440 -7.32 -16.84 -15.14
N LYS A 441 -7.12 -17.00 -13.83
CA LYS A 441 -5.99 -17.77 -13.27
C LYS A 441 -5.83 -19.15 -13.93
N GLU A 442 -6.91 -19.90 -14.08
CA GLU A 442 -6.87 -21.25 -14.69
C GLU A 442 -6.49 -21.23 -16.18
N GLU A 443 -6.89 -20.18 -16.91
CA GLU A 443 -6.48 -19.95 -18.31
C GLU A 443 -4.96 -19.76 -18.40
N ILE A 444 -4.40 -19.00 -17.46
CA ILE A 444 -2.95 -18.72 -17.38
C ILE A 444 -2.16 -19.96 -16.95
N ILE A 445 -2.66 -20.73 -15.98
CA ILE A 445 -2.05 -22.00 -15.57
C ILE A 445 -2.04 -22.99 -16.74
N SER A 446 -3.16 -23.12 -17.46
CA SER A 446 -3.25 -23.97 -18.65
C SER A 446 -2.24 -23.55 -19.73
N ALA A 447 -2.05 -22.23 -19.93
CA ALA A 447 -1.02 -21.73 -20.83
C ALA A 447 0.40 -22.11 -20.36
N CYS A 448 0.69 -22.03 -19.07
CA CYS A 448 1.97 -22.49 -18.52
C CYS A 448 2.20 -23.99 -18.78
N ASP A 449 1.19 -24.82 -18.56
CA ASP A 449 1.27 -26.26 -18.79
C ASP A 449 1.47 -26.63 -20.26
N ASN A 450 0.77 -25.92 -21.16
CA ASN A 450 0.95 -26.09 -22.59
C ASN A 450 2.36 -25.67 -23.04
N ALA A 451 2.89 -24.57 -22.51
CA ALA A 451 4.25 -24.14 -22.80
C ALA A 451 5.28 -25.19 -22.39
N LEU A 452 5.16 -25.76 -21.18
CA LEU A 452 6.13 -26.71 -20.61
C LEU A 452 6.22 -28.05 -21.38
N LYS A 453 5.23 -28.39 -22.21
CA LYS A 453 5.24 -29.57 -23.08
C LYS A 453 6.14 -29.41 -24.33
N GLN A 454 6.60 -28.19 -24.63
CA GLN A 454 7.43 -27.93 -25.82
C GLN A 454 8.89 -28.38 -25.57
N ASN A 455 9.42 -29.24 -26.45
CA ASN A 455 10.75 -29.86 -26.30
C ASN A 455 11.94 -28.89 -26.45
N SER A 456 11.74 -27.66 -26.94
CA SER A 456 12.79 -26.69 -27.30
C SER A 456 12.73 -25.36 -26.54
N LEU A 457 12.23 -25.35 -25.30
CA LEU A 457 12.19 -24.13 -24.48
C LEU A 457 13.59 -23.71 -23.96
N PRO A 458 14.00 -22.44 -24.15
CA PRO A 458 15.17 -21.90 -23.46
C PRO A 458 15.02 -22.03 -21.94
N ILE A 459 16.09 -22.45 -21.25
CA ILE A 459 16.07 -22.73 -19.81
C ILE A 459 15.57 -21.56 -18.97
N THR A 460 15.92 -20.33 -19.35
CA THR A 460 15.48 -19.10 -18.65
C THR A 460 13.98 -18.87 -18.76
N VAL A 461 13.37 -19.28 -19.88
CA VAL A 461 11.90 -19.18 -20.08
C VAL A 461 11.23 -20.31 -19.31
N LYS A 462 11.73 -21.54 -19.42
CA LYS A 462 11.23 -22.71 -18.67
C LYS A 462 11.17 -22.44 -17.16
N ASN A 463 12.25 -21.91 -16.59
CA ASN A 463 12.33 -21.59 -15.16
C ASN A 463 11.29 -20.53 -14.75
N GLU A 464 11.06 -19.51 -15.58
CA GLU A 464 10.05 -18.49 -15.28
C GLU A 464 8.63 -19.03 -15.41
N ILE A 465 8.35 -19.93 -16.36
CA ILE A 465 7.04 -20.59 -16.46
C ILE A 465 6.74 -21.40 -15.18
N ILE A 466 7.72 -22.16 -14.70
CA ILE A 466 7.59 -22.93 -13.44
C ILE A 466 7.30 -21.98 -12.27
N ARG A 467 8.05 -20.87 -12.16
CA ARG A 467 7.83 -19.85 -11.11
C ARG A 467 6.46 -19.19 -11.22
N THR A 468 6.02 -18.89 -12.45
CA THR A 468 4.72 -18.27 -12.74
C THR A 468 3.60 -19.18 -12.29
N LYS A 469 3.62 -20.47 -12.69
CA LYS A 469 2.64 -21.47 -12.26
C LYS A 469 2.64 -21.63 -10.75
N ALA A 470 3.81 -21.76 -10.12
CA ALA A 470 3.93 -21.88 -8.67
C ALA A 470 3.34 -20.67 -7.93
N ARG A 471 3.61 -19.44 -8.41
CA ARG A 471 3.06 -18.20 -7.84
C ARG A 471 1.53 -18.17 -7.91
N LEU A 472 0.96 -18.57 -9.06
CA LEU A 472 -0.50 -18.61 -9.25
C LEU A 472 -1.16 -19.66 -8.35
N LEU A 473 -0.54 -20.82 -8.19
CA LEU A 473 -1.04 -21.90 -7.33
C LEU A 473 -0.96 -21.54 -5.85
N ALA A 474 0.16 -20.96 -5.42
CA ALA A 474 0.38 -20.55 -4.03
C ALA A 474 -0.49 -19.37 -3.61
N GLY A 475 -0.77 -18.43 -4.51
CA GLY A 475 -1.46 -17.18 -4.17
C GLY A 475 -0.55 -16.16 -3.49
N ALA A 476 -1.15 -15.08 -2.98
CA ALA A 476 -0.42 -14.08 -2.23
C ALA A 476 -0.21 -14.54 -0.78
N ASN A 477 1.01 -14.42 -0.26
CA ASN A 477 1.31 -14.74 1.14
C ASN A 477 0.51 -13.85 2.12
N ASN A 478 0.22 -12.62 1.72
CA ASN A 478 -0.72 -11.74 2.41
C ASN A 478 -1.57 -11.02 1.36
N PRO A 479 -2.89 -11.28 1.27
CA PRO A 479 -3.71 -10.69 0.21
C PRO A 479 -3.98 -9.19 0.38
N ILE A 480 -3.72 -8.61 1.56
CA ILE A 480 -3.77 -7.15 1.80
C ILE A 480 -2.42 -6.51 1.38
N LEU A 481 -1.33 -7.27 1.53
CA LEU A 481 0.05 -6.89 1.20
C LEU A 481 0.68 -7.87 0.16
N PRO A 482 0.08 -8.04 -1.04
CA PRO A 482 0.52 -9.02 -2.03
C PRO A 482 1.83 -8.70 -2.73
#